data_AF-A0A9X1D121-F1
#
_entry.id   AF-A0A9X1D121-F1
#
_cell.length_a   1.000
_cell.length_b   1.000
_cell.length_c   1.000
_cell.angle_alpha   90.00
_cell.angle_beta   90.00
_cell.angle_gamma   90.00
#
_symmetry.space_group_name_H-M   'P 1'
#
loop_
_entity.id
_entity.type
_entity.pdbx_description
1 polymer ?
#
loop_
_entity_poly.entity_id
_entity_poly.type
_entity_poly.pdbx_seq_one_letter_code
_entity_poly.pdbx_strand_id
1 'polypeptide(L)'
;MSVRKSITAAKAALAAIDTKTKSRDVIVKTLRAAGWSSVGSGAFATCMAHKAAPGIVIKVGQVVSSKAWIKSRWQDGFMNYVEATKTTQSRYALKVYHSAWVNELSGGTYVAIVERCQKAKSKAHREAISGIDNATASWGTSWGGRAVCVGLNFLEHVAVYGTLDCHGKNVMVRANGHLVITDPLVLPASR
;
A
#
# COMPACT_ATOMS: atom_id res chain seq x y z
N MET A 1 -19.96 -12.93 2.77
CA MET A 1 -19.43 -12.50 4.09
C MET A 1 -19.34 -10.98 4.11
N SER A 2 -19.79 -10.30 5.18
CA SER A 2 -19.70 -8.84 5.26
C SER A 2 -18.27 -8.37 5.50
N VAL A 3 -17.92 -7.18 5.01
CA VAL A 3 -16.59 -6.56 5.20
C VAL A 3 -16.22 -6.47 6.68
N ARG A 4 -17.19 -6.20 7.56
CA ARG A 4 -16.99 -6.16 9.02
C ARG A 4 -16.47 -7.49 9.58
N LYS A 5 -17.05 -8.63 9.18
CA LYS A 5 -16.58 -9.97 9.59
C LYS A 5 -15.17 -10.24 9.09
N SER A 6 -14.86 -9.84 7.84
CA SER A 6 -13.52 -9.94 7.28
C SER A 6 -12.49 -9.15 8.10
N ILE A 7 -12.82 -7.91 8.49
CA ILE A 7 -11.95 -7.06 9.32
C ILE A 7 -11.71 -7.71 10.68
N THR A 8 -12.76 -8.22 11.35
CA THR A 8 -12.62 -8.92 12.63
C THR A 8 -11.69 -10.12 12.54
N ALA A 9 -11.86 -10.96 11.50
CA ALA A 9 -10.98 -12.12 11.28
C ALA A 9 -9.51 -11.70 11.05
N ALA A 10 -9.28 -10.63 10.28
CA ALA A 10 -7.94 -10.11 10.06
C ALA A 10 -7.31 -9.53 11.33
N LYS A 11 -8.07 -8.80 12.16
CA LYS A 11 -7.60 -8.31 13.46
C LYS A 11 -7.22 -9.46 14.40
N ALA A 12 -8.05 -10.50 14.47
CA ALA A 12 -7.75 -11.69 15.27
C ALA A 12 -6.47 -12.40 14.79
N ALA A 13 -6.29 -12.52 13.47
CA ALA A 13 -5.08 -13.10 12.90
C ALA A 13 -3.83 -12.28 13.25
N LEU A 14 -3.90 -10.94 13.24
CA LEU A 14 -2.80 -10.07 13.65
C LEU A 14 -2.53 -10.12 15.16
N ALA A 15 -3.56 -10.19 16.00
CA ALA A 15 -3.41 -10.27 17.46
C ALA A 15 -2.72 -11.57 17.92
N ALA A 16 -2.86 -12.66 17.15
CA ALA A 16 -2.17 -13.92 17.41
C ALA A 16 -0.67 -13.89 17.09
N ILE A 17 -0.18 -12.80 16.46
CA ILE A 17 1.23 -12.64 16.11
C ILE A 17 1.94 -12.00 17.29
N ASP A 18 2.63 -12.82 18.09
CA ASP A 18 3.49 -12.35 19.19
C ASP A 18 4.41 -11.20 18.74
N THR A 19 4.24 -10.05 19.40
CA THR A 19 4.70 -8.72 18.98
C THR A 19 6.14 -8.41 19.35
N LYS A 20 6.84 -9.32 20.03
CA LYS A 20 8.15 -9.02 20.65
C LYS A 20 9.38 -9.19 19.73
N THR A 21 9.31 -9.86 18.58
CA THR A 21 10.53 -10.18 17.79
C THR A 21 10.36 -10.37 16.28
N LYS A 22 9.18 -10.14 15.70
CA LYS A 22 8.88 -10.70 14.38
C LYS A 22 9.18 -9.73 13.23
N SER A 23 10.15 -10.10 12.38
CA SER A 23 10.38 -9.49 11.08
C SER A 23 9.19 -9.73 10.14
N ARG A 24 9.11 -8.95 9.05
CA ARG A 24 8.10 -9.12 7.98
C ARG A 24 7.90 -10.57 7.57
N ASP A 25 9.00 -11.31 7.39
CA ASP A 25 8.95 -12.69 6.89
C ASP A 25 8.32 -13.65 7.90
N VAL A 26 8.54 -13.43 9.21
CA VAL A 26 7.91 -14.23 10.26
C VAL A 26 6.41 -13.93 10.34
N ILE A 27 6.01 -12.67 10.18
CA ILE A 27 4.60 -12.27 10.14
C ILE A 27 3.90 -12.91 8.93
N VAL A 28 4.51 -12.82 7.74
CA VAL A 28 4.00 -13.47 6.53
C VAL A 28 3.90 -14.99 6.70
N LYS A 29 4.91 -15.65 7.30
CA LYS A 29 4.87 -17.09 7.59
C LYS A 29 3.73 -17.45 8.53
N THR A 30 3.51 -16.65 9.58
CA THR A 30 2.42 -16.85 10.56
C THR A 30 1.05 -16.71 9.88
N LEU A 31 0.87 -15.68 9.06
CA LEU A 31 -0.37 -15.50 8.29
C LEU A 31 -0.60 -16.66 7.31
N ARG A 32 0.43 -17.19 6.67
CA ARG A 32 0.31 -18.38 5.81
C ARG A 32 -0.17 -19.61 6.56
N ALA A 33 0.37 -19.87 7.75
CA ALA A 33 -0.09 -20.95 8.60
C ALA A 33 -1.57 -20.79 9.01
N ALA A 34 -2.05 -19.54 9.12
CA ALA A 34 -3.45 -19.20 9.36
C ALA A 34 -4.32 -19.15 8.09
N GLY A 35 -3.86 -19.69 6.95
CA GLY A 35 -4.64 -19.80 5.71
C GLY A 35 -4.59 -18.58 4.78
N TRP A 36 -3.76 -17.57 5.08
CA TRP A 36 -3.60 -16.41 4.20
C TRP A 36 -2.59 -16.69 3.08
N SER A 37 -2.88 -16.20 1.88
CA SER A 37 -2.04 -16.38 0.69
C SER A 37 -1.49 -15.04 0.20
N SER A 38 -0.25 -15.01 -0.29
CA SER A 38 0.31 -13.81 -0.91
C SER A 38 -0.39 -13.53 -2.23
N VAL A 39 -0.82 -12.29 -2.43
CA VAL A 39 -1.44 -11.80 -3.68
C VAL A 39 -0.62 -10.71 -4.36
N GLY A 40 0.46 -10.25 -3.72
CA GLY A 40 1.38 -9.27 -4.25
C GLY A 40 2.56 -9.07 -3.30
N SER A 41 3.73 -8.81 -3.86
CA SER A 41 4.93 -8.49 -3.08
C SER A 41 5.73 -7.41 -3.81
N GLY A 42 6.24 -6.46 -3.04
CA GLY A 42 7.04 -5.33 -3.49
C GLY A 42 8.35 -5.23 -2.73
N ALA A 43 9.07 -4.13 -2.94
CA ALA A 43 10.31 -3.86 -2.22
C ALA A 43 10.12 -3.79 -0.70
N PHE A 44 9.03 -3.14 -0.27
CA PHE A 44 8.77 -2.85 1.13
C PHE A 44 7.66 -3.72 1.72
N ALA A 45 6.70 -4.21 0.94
CA ALA A 45 5.56 -4.90 1.52
C ALA A 45 5.16 -6.20 0.81
N THR A 46 4.46 -7.06 1.55
CA THR A 46 3.74 -8.21 1.01
C THR A 46 2.26 -8.10 1.37
N CYS A 47 1.39 -8.27 0.39
CA CYS A 47 -0.06 -8.25 0.55
C CYS A 47 -0.60 -9.67 0.66
N MET A 48 -1.35 -9.94 1.73
CA MET A 48 -1.90 -11.24 2.08
C MET A 48 -3.43 -11.21 1.99
N ALA A 49 -4.03 -12.22 1.36
CA ALA A 49 -5.49 -12.36 1.24
C ALA A 49 -5.95 -13.72 1.79
N HIS A 50 -7.19 -13.78 2.27
CA HIS A 50 -7.77 -15.03 2.79
C HIS A 50 -9.08 -15.35 2.06
N LYS A 51 -9.31 -16.63 1.71
CA LYS A 51 -10.52 -17.05 0.97
C LYS A 51 -11.81 -16.70 1.71
N ALA A 52 -11.81 -16.84 3.03
CA ALA A 52 -12.95 -16.46 3.87
C ALA A 52 -13.14 -14.93 3.99
N ALA A 53 -12.11 -14.12 3.72
CA ALA A 53 -12.15 -12.66 3.83
C ALA A 53 -11.85 -11.98 2.47
N PRO A 54 -12.65 -12.23 1.41
CA PRO A 54 -12.25 -11.93 0.04
C PRO A 54 -12.17 -10.43 -0.30
N GLY A 55 -12.81 -9.57 0.51
CA GLY A 55 -12.89 -8.12 0.25
C GLY A 55 -11.75 -7.29 0.85
N ILE A 56 -10.79 -7.91 1.53
CA ILE A 56 -9.68 -7.23 2.20
C ILE A 56 -8.34 -7.89 1.88
N VAL A 57 -7.27 -7.15 2.14
CA VAL A 57 -5.91 -7.69 2.23
C VAL A 57 -5.22 -7.16 3.48
N ILE A 58 -4.31 -7.95 4.03
CA ILE A 58 -3.36 -7.50 5.05
C ILE A 58 -2.06 -7.14 4.31
N LYS A 59 -1.71 -5.86 4.28
CA LYS A 59 -0.40 -5.40 3.82
C LYS A 59 0.57 -5.47 5.00
N VAL A 60 1.67 -6.19 4.82
CA VAL A 60 2.76 -6.36 5.80
C VAL A 60 4.00 -5.69 5.23
N GLY A 61 4.33 -4.52 5.76
CA GLY A 61 5.44 -3.67 5.32
C GLY A 61 6.73 -3.87 6.12
N GLN A 62 7.79 -3.21 5.65
CA GLN A 62 9.05 -3.01 6.37
C GLN A 62 9.56 -1.63 5.94
N VAL A 63 10.06 -0.83 6.89
CA VAL A 63 10.55 0.53 6.58
C VAL A 63 11.73 0.47 5.62
N VAL A 64 12.68 -0.44 5.90
CA VAL A 64 13.91 -0.60 5.13
C VAL A 64 13.79 -1.81 4.22
N SER A 65 13.98 -1.60 2.92
CA SER A 65 13.99 -2.68 1.94
C SER A 65 15.16 -3.65 2.19
N SER A 66 14.92 -4.94 1.97
CA SER A 66 16.01 -5.93 1.93
C SER A 66 16.88 -5.81 0.67
N LYS A 67 16.44 -5.04 -0.34
CA LYS A 67 17.18 -4.82 -1.59
C LYS A 67 18.22 -3.71 -1.41
N ALA A 68 19.50 -4.05 -1.59
CA ALA A 68 20.63 -3.15 -1.34
C ALA A 68 20.57 -1.80 -2.09
N TRP A 69 20.11 -1.81 -3.33
CA TRP A 69 20.00 -0.59 -4.14
C TRP A 69 18.81 0.30 -3.76
N ILE A 70 17.80 -0.26 -3.07
CA ILE A 70 16.64 0.48 -2.58
C ILE A 70 16.96 1.08 -1.21
N LYS A 71 17.50 0.29 -0.28
CA LYS A 71 17.74 0.73 1.10
C LYS A 71 18.66 1.96 1.21
N SER A 72 19.55 2.17 0.23
CA SER A 72 20.46 3.32 0.19
C SER A 72 19.81 4.61 -0.34
N ARG A 73 18.60 4.52 -0.90
CA ARG A 73 17.92 5.64 -1.58
C ARG A 73 16.56 5.94 -0.99
N TRP A 74 15.83 4.90 -0.58
CA TRP A 74 14.42 4.98 -0.26
C TRP A 74 14.05 4.14 0.97
N GLN A 75 13.10 4.67 1.73
CA GLN A 75 12.33 3.99 2.78
C GLN A 75 10.85 3.90 2.35
N ASP A 76 10.13 2.96 2.95
CA ASP A 76 8.69 2.78 2.70
C ASP A 76 7.90 4.03 3.14
N GLY A 77 7.11 4.61 2.24
CA GLY A 77 6.24 5.74 2.52
C GLY A 77 4.80 5.33 2.84
N PHE A 78 4.48 4.03 2.88
CA PHE A 78 3.10 3.59 3.02
C PHE A 78 2.43 4.04 4.33
N MET A 79 3.16 4.11 5.46
CA MET A 79 2.59 4.64 6.70
C MET A 79 2.15 6.11 6.52
N ASN A 80 3.03 6.94 5.97
CA ASN A 80 2.76 8.34 5.69
C ASN A 80 1.55 8.49 4.76
N TYR A 81 1.43 7.58 3.79
CA TYR A 81 0.25 7.51 2.93
C TYR A 81 -1.02 7.19 3.72
N VAL A 82 -1.00 6.20 4.62
CA VAL A 82 -2.15 5.88 5.47
C VAL A 82 -2.55 7.10 6.32
N GLU A 83 -1.59 7.82 6.92
CA GLU A 83 -1.89 9.05 7.65
C GLU A 83 -2.53 10.13 6.75
N ALA A 84 -2.00 10.32 5.54
CA ALA A 84 -2.59 11.23 4.55
C ALA A 84 -4.03 10.83 4.16
N THR A 85 -4.33 9.53 4.11
CA THR A 85 -5.70 9.06 3.79
C THR A 85 -6.70 9.35 4.91
N LYS A 86 -6.27 9.53 6.16
CA LYS A 86 -7.17 9.88 7.27
C LYS A 86 -7.73 11.30 7.14
N THR A 87 -7.03 12.18 6.42
CA THR A 87 -7.38 13.60 6.28
C THR A 87 -8.05 13.91 4.93
N THR A 88 -8.32 12.91 4.09
CA THR A 88 -8.93 13.09 2.77
C THR A 88 -10.09 12.12 2.51
N GLN A 89 -11.13 12.59 1.83
CA GLN A 89 -12.27 11.77 1.40
C GLN A 89 -12.22 11.42 -0.10
N SER A 90 -11.02 11.41 -0.67
CA SER A 90 -10.83 11.15 -2.10
C SER A 90 -11.36 9.77 -2.51
N ARG A 91 -12.14 9.72 -3.58
CA ARG A 91 -12.54 8.46 -4.22
C ARG A 91 -11.35 7.62 -4.72
N TYR A 92 -10.18 8.24 -4.90
CA TYR A 92 -8.96 7.57 -5.37
C TYR A 92 -8.10 7.03 -4.22
N ALA A 93 -8.40 7.40 -2.97
CA ALA A 93 -7.70 6.88 -1.80
C ALA A 93 -8.06 5.42 -1.55
N LEU A 94 -7.06 4.63 -1.12
CA LEU A 94 -7.26 3.27 -0.65
C LEU A 94 -8.00 3.29 0.69
N LYS A 95 -9.05 2.50 0.83
CA LYS A 95 -9.72 2.33 2.12
C LYS A 95 -8.84 1.52 3.07
N VAL A 96 -8.46 2.16 4.17
CA VAL A 96 -7.72 1.54 5.28
C VAL A 96 -8.69 1.30 6.43
N TYR A 97 -8.85 0.05 6.85
CA TYR A 97 -9.77 -0.34 7.91
C TYR A 97 -9.09 -0.42 9.29
N HIS A 98 -7.79 -0.68 9.29
CA HIS A 98 -6.98 -0.76 10.48
C HIS A 98 -5.50 -0.68 10.10
N SER A 99 -4.67 -0.14 10.99
CA SER A 99 -3.22 -0.16 10.87
C SER A 99 -2.58 -0.22 12.24
N ALA A 100 -1.40 -0.81 12.32
CA ALA A 100 -0.62 -0.88 13.55
C ALA A 100 0.87 -1.04 13.24
N TRP A 101 1.70 -0.60 14.17
CA TRP A 101 3.09 -1.03 14.22
C TRP A 101 3.21 -2.34 14.99
N VAL A 102 4.06 -3.21 14.47
CA VAL A 102 4.49 -4.44 15.14
C VAL A 102 6.01 -4.35 15.30
N ASN A 103 6.51 -4.58 16.51
CA ASN A 103 7.94 -4.54 16.83
C ASN A 103 8.65 -3.22 16.48
N GLU A 104 8.22 -2.11 17.07
CA GLU A 104 8.75 -0.75 16.82
C GLU A 104 10.27 -0.62 17.07
N LEU A 105 10.84 -1.43 17.97
CA LEU A 105 12.22 -1.31 18.45
C LEU A 105 13.31 -1.68 17.41
N SER A 106 12.96 -2.32 16.29
CA SER A 106 13.93 -2.75 15.25
C SER A 106 13.63 -2.18 13.87
N GLY A 107 13.14 -0.94 13.81
CA GLY A 107 12.72 -0.32 12.55
C GLY A 107 11.34 -0.77 12.05
N GLY A 108 10.56 -1.46 12.90
CA GLY A 108 9.11 -1.67 12.78
C GLY A 108 8.63 -2.45 11.56
N THR A 109 7.76 -3.45 11.78
CA THR A 109 6.88 -3.95 10.71
C THR A 109 5.56 -3.21 10.80
N TYR A 110 5.25 -2.39 9.80
CA TYR A 110 3.94 -1.77 9.69
C TYR A 110 2.94 -2.75 9.05
N VAL A 111 1.79 -2.95 9.70
CA VAL A 111 0.70 -3.77 9.16
C VAL A 111 -0.54 -2.93 8.93
N ALA A 112 -1.23 -3.16 7.82
CA ALA A 112 -2.51 -2.52 7.52
C ALA A 112 -3.53 -3.50 6.95
N ILE A 113 -4.76 -3.42 7.42
CA ILE A 113 -5.92 -4.08 6.84
C ILE A 113 -6.57 -3.08 5.88
N VAL A 114 -6.53 -3.38 4.59
CA VAL A 114 -7.03 -2.47 3.54
C VAL A 114 -8.02 -3.17 2.62
N GLU A 115 -8.77 -2.41 1.84
CA GLU A 115 -9.64 -2.99 0.81
C GLU A 115 -8.84 -3.77 -0.23
N ARG A 116 -9.46 -4.84 -0.75
CA ARG A 116 -8.85 -5.60 -1.84
C ARG A 116 -9.18 -4.95 -3.18
N CYS A 117 -8.16 -4.42 -3.82
CA CYS A 117 -8.21 -3.97 -5.20
C CYS A 117 -7.64 -5.04 -6.15
N GLN A 118 -7.95 -4.90 -7.44
CA GLN A 118 -7.53 -5.79 -8.51
C GLN A 118 -6.70 -5.02 -9.55
N LYS A 119 -5.82 -5.70 -10.26
CA LYS A 119 -5.16 -5.09 -11.42
C LYS A 119 -6.19 -4.91 -12.55
N ALA A 120 -6.20 -3.75 -13.17
CA ALA A 120 -5.49 -3.68 -14.45
C ALA A 120 -6.12 -4.05 -15.80
N LYS A 121 -7.33 -4.59 -15.97
CA LYS A 121 -7.62 -5.31 -17.24
C LYS A 121 -8.30 -4.52 -18.37
N SER A 122 -8.90 -3.35 -18.13
CA SER A 122 -9.70 -2.62 -19.12
C SER A 122 -8.93 -1.52 -19.86
N LYS A 123 -9.43 -1.10 -21.05
CA LYS A 123 -8.84 -0.01 -21.86
C LYS A 123 -8.75 1.31 -21.11
N ALA A 124 -9.85 1.75 -20.48
CA ALA A 124 -9.89 2.98 -19.67
C ALA A 124 -8.90 2.96 -18.50
N HIS A 125 -8.60 1.77 -17.94
CA HIS A 125 -7.59 1.64 -16.91
C HIS A 125 -6.18 1.79 -17.49
N ARG A 126 -5.90 1.21 -18.66
CA ARG A 126 -4.60 1.42 -19.34
C ARG A 126 -4.36 2.90 -19.62
N GLU A 127 -5.37 3.64 -20.03
CA GLU A 127 -5.28 5.10 -20.25
C GLU A 127 -4.98 5.86 -18.95
N ALA A 128 -5.63 5.52 -17.83
CA ALA A 128 -5.33 6.14 -16.52
C ALA A 128 -3.92 5.80 -16.02
N ILE A 129 -3.45 4.58 -16.25
CA ILE A 129 -2.06 4.16 -15.96
C ILE A 129 -1.08 4.96 -16.81
N SER A 130 -1.29 5.03 -18.13
CA SER A 130 -0.44 5.82 -19.02
C SER A 130 -0.44 7.31 -18.66
N GLY A 131 -1.58 7.86 -18.25
CA GLY A 131 -1.67 9.23 -17.77
C GLY A 131 -0.83 9.47 -16.50
N ILE A 132 -0.82 8.52 -15.56
CA ILE A 132 0.03 8.58 -14.36
C ILE A 132 1.51 8.42 -14.73
N ASP A 133 1.87 7.40 -15.50
CA ASP A 133 3.26 7.14 -15.90
C ASP A 133 3.88 8.31 -16.68
N ASN A 134 3.11 8.96 -17.57
CA ASN A 134 3.56 10.13 -18.30
C ASN A 134 3.75 11.35 -17.40
N ALA A 135 2.91 11.48 -16.38
CA ALA A 135 2.97 12.59 -15.45
C ALA A 135 4.10 12.45 -14.41
N THR A 136 4.60 11.22 -14.20
CA THR A 136 5.62 10.86 -13.20
C THR A 136 6.95 10.44 -13.84
N ALA A 137 7.16 10.76 -15.11
CA ALA A 137 8.29 10.35 -15.93
C ALA A 137 9.69 10.77 -15.40
N SER A 138 9.77 11.42 -14.24
CA SER A 138 11.00 11.36 -13.43
C SER A 138 10.67 11.22 -11.94
N TRP A 139 11.34 10.26 -11.30
CA TRP A 139 11.29 10.10 -9.86
C TRP A 139 11.69 11.42 -9.19
N GLY A 140 10.80 11.98 -8.36
CA GLY A 140 11.10 13.17 -7.57
C GLY A 140 11.16 14.50 -8.34
N THR A 141 10.63 14.60 -9.56
CA THR A 141 10.48 15.89 -10.24
C THR A 141 9.02 16.38 -10.22
N SER A 142 8.88 17.69 -10.09
CA SER A 142 7.62 18.42 -10.22
C SER A 142 6.94 18.05 -11.54
N TRP A 143 5.63 17.80 -11.47
CA TRP A 143 4.76 17.42 -12.58
C TRP A 143 5.07 18.23 -13.84
N GLY A 144 5.76 17.61 -14.80
CA GLY A 144 6.07 18.22 -16.09
C GLY A 144 4.78 18.51 -16.85
N GLY A 145 4.36 19.77 -16.83
CA GLY A 145 3.38 20.38 -17.74
C GLY A 145 2.17 19.53 -18.18
N ARG A 146 1.02 19.76 -17.55
CA ARG A 146 -0.33 19.51 -18.12
C ARG A 146 -0.70 18.08 -18.50
N ALA A 147 -0.38 17.09 -17.67
CA ALA A 147 -1.16 15.85 -17.65
C ALA A 147 -2.30 15.99 -16.64
N VAL A 148 -3.57 15.92 -17.11
CA VAL A 148 -4.74 15.74 -16.23
C VAL A 148 -4.65 14.33 -15.64
N CYS A 149 -3.86 14.21 -14.58
CA CYS A 149 -3.68 12.95 -13.88
C CYS A 149 -4.96 12.61 -13.12
N VAL A 150 -5.46 11.39 -13.29
CA VAL A 150 -6.62 10.90 -12.53
C VAL A 150 -6.28 10.94 -11.04
N GLY A 151 -6.95 11.82 -10.30
CA GLY A 151 -6.69 12.00 -8.87
C GLY A 151 -5.54 12.96 -8.56
N LEU A 152 -5.18 13.88 -9.46
CA LEU A 152 -4.15 14.89 -9.22
C LEU A 152 -4.28 15.60 -7.87
N ASN A 153 -5.46 16.17 -7.55
CA ASN A 153 -5.69 16.85 -6.26
C ASN A 153 -5.42 15.93 -5.06
N PHE A 154 -5.71 14.63 -5.20
CA PHE A 154 -5.41 13.66 -4.16
C PHE A 154 -3.90 13.40 -4.05
N LEU A 155 -3.19 13.31 -5.17
CA LEU A 155 -1.75 13.14 -5.19
C LEU A 155 -1.01 14.38 -4.67
N GLU A 156 -1.48 15.58 -4.98
CA GLU A 156 -0.97 16.83 -4.42
C GLU A 156 -1.13 16.86 -2.90
N HIS A 157 -2.30 16.45 -2.39
CA HIS A 157 -2.54 16.32 -0.95
C HIS A 157 -1.57 15.33 -0.28
N VAL A 158 -1.34 14.19 -0.93
CA VAL A 158 -0.48 13.13 -0.40
C VAL A 158 1.02 13.46 -0.50
N ALA A 159 1.43 14.25 -1.50
CA ALA A 159 2.82 14.64 -1.72
C ALA A 159 3.43 15.45 -0.56
N VAL A 160 2.61 16.05 0.30
CA VAL A 160 3.09 16.73 1.52
C VAL A 160 3.72 15.75 2.51
N TYR A 161 3.35 14.47 2.43
CA TYR A 161 3.77 13.44 3.38
C TYR A 161 4.97 12.61 2.89
N GLY A 162 5.51 12.87 1.69
CA GLY A 162 6.66 12.17 1.14
C GLY A 162 6.88 12.39 -0.35
N THR A 163 7.86 11.69 -0.91
CA THR A 163 8.12 11.73 -2.36
C THR A 163 7.13 10.82 -3.08
N LEU A 164 6.49 11.35 -4.13
CA LEU A 164 5.57 10.56 -4.93
C LEU A 164 6.31 9.47 -5.72
N ASP A 165 5.98 8.20 -5.45
CA ASP A 165 6.28 7.02 -6.27
C ASP A 165 5.03 6.62 -7.04
N CYS A 166 4.54 7.53 -7.88
CA CYS A 166 3.35 7.27 -8.67
C CYS A 166 3.74 6.62 -10.00
N HIS A 167 3.25 5.41 -10.25
CA HIS A 167 3.41 4.72 -11.51
C HIS A 167 2.28 3.71 -11.67
N GLY A 168 2.06 3.17 -12.87
CA GLY A 168 0.96 2.28 -13.21
C GLY A 168 0.79 1.06 -12.31
N LYS A 169 1.87 0.59 -11.66
CA LYS A 169 1.79 -0.54 -10.71
C LYS A 169 1.15 -0.17 -9.37
N ASN A 170 1.05 1.12 -9.05
CA ASN A 170 0.42 1.66 -7.84
C ASN A 170 -1.04 2.10 -8.09
N VAL A 171 -1.57 1.76 -9.27
CA VAL A 171 -2.97 2.00 -9.67
C VAL A 171 -3.68 0.67 -9.77
N MET A 172 -4.80 0.55 -9.06
CA MET A 172 -5.64 -0.64 -9.04
C MET A 172 -7.10 -0.25 -9.22
N VAL A 173 -7.97 -1.24 -9.39
CA VAL A 173 -9.42 -1.07 -9.47
C VAL A 173 -10.13 -1.77 -8.33
N ARG A 174 -11.16 -1.13 -7.80
CA ARG A 174 -12.15 -1.77 -6.92
C ARG A 174 -13.01 -2.75 -7.72
N ALA A 175 -13.75 -3.58 -7.00
CA ALA A 175 -14.75 -4.48 -7.60
C ALA A 175 -15.83 -3.74 -8.41
N ASN A 176 -16.12 -2.48 -8.07
CA ASN A 176 -17.07 -1.63 -8.80
C ASN A 176 -16.42 -0.85 -9.98
N GLY A 177 -15.17 -1.15 -10.34
CA GLY A 177 -14.47 -0.51 -11.45
C GLY A 177 -13.81 0.84 -11.14
N HIS A 178 -14.01 1.41 -9.94
CA HIS A 178 -13.36 2.67 -9.57
C HIS A 178 -11.85 2.49 -9.37
N LEU A 179 -11.08 3.44 -9.90
CA LEU A 179 -9.63 3.51 -9.74
C LEU A 179 -9.24 3.84 -8.29
N VAL A 180 -8.13 3.26 -7.86
CA VAL A 180 -7.53 3.44 -6.53
C VAL A 180 -6.03 3.56 -6.70
N ILE A 181 -5.44 4.55 -6.04
CA ILE A 181 -4.00 4.72 -5.94
C ILE A 181 -3.58 4.12 -4.60
N THR A 182 -2.76 3.07 -4.61
CA THR A 182 -2.61 2.16 -3.46
C THR A 182 -1.32 2.33 -2.65
N ASP A 183 -0.27 2.91 -3.25
CA ASP A 183 1.05 3.02 -2.62
C ASP A 183 1.90 4.17 -3.20
N PRO A 184 1.40 5.42 -3.20
CA PRO A 184 2.01 6.50 -3.97
C PRO A 184 3.24 7.14 -3.32
N LEU A 185 3.75 6.65 -2.18
CA LEU A 185 4.78 7.35 -1.41
C LEU A 185 6.01 6.49 -1.13
N VAL A 186 7.16 7.12 -1.28
CA VAL A 186 8.45 6.70 -0.74
C VAL A 186 9.06 7.86 0.05
N LEU A 187 9.97 7.55 0.97
CA LEU A 187 10.72 8.55 1.70
C LEU A 187 12.20 8.46 1.32
N PRO A 188 12.95 9.57 1.21
CA PRO A 188 14.38 9.50 1.04
C PRO A 188 15.01 8.76 2.23
N ALA A 189 16.01 7.92 1.97
CA ALA A 189 16.77 7.29 3.05
C ALA A 189 17.45 8.39 3.91
N SER A 190 17.24 8.33 5.22
CA SER A 190 18.01 9.14 6.18
C SER A 190 19.50 8.81 6.03
N ARG A 191 20.31 9.83 5.72
CA ARG A 191 21.77 9.71 5.61
C ARG A 191 22.40 9.35 6.96
#